data_AF-A0A954NUH7-F1
#
_entry.id   AF-A0A954NUH7-F1
#
_cell.length_a   1.000
_cell.length_b   1.000
_cell.length_c   1.000
_cell.angle_alpha   90.00
_cell.angle_beta   90.00
_cell.angle_gamma   90.00
#
_symmetry.space_group_name_H-M   'P 1'
#
loop_
_entity.id
_entity.type
_entity.pdbx_description
1 polymer ?
#
loop_
_entity_poly.entity_id
_entity_poly.type
_entity_poly.pdbx_seq_one_letter_code
_entity_poly.pdbx_strand_id
1 'polypeptide(L)'
;MANKSLFSSLKSLMPRATVRNEAGGPAYALVPKHALAQFAATGCFNGTYYSDSDSQLDTLKSLIAQVNDNVFLAKLAVYSRERAFMKDMPAALTATLAARDTVLFHKAFDRVIDNGRVLRTLFQMIRSGQFGKKSLSSSLQRAFQRWLNTASPEKLLSASIGNDPSLRDVFRMARPTPTDNARRAMFGWLTDKEQSKWAPATEADLPEQIRLLVAFRTAETDEQQVALLQGPSGDENRPALHARWDLLADTVKGPVVWAAIARKMGPQALRMNLNTLQRHGVFEDAAMVQTVADRLADENEIRRSRQFPYQYFAAYLNASDEVPQKIRAALHKAAEIACGNVPELPGPVIIGLDTSGSMSCAITGNRGRGATSKMRCIDV
;
A
#
# COMPACT_ATOMS: atom_id res chain seq x y z
N MET A 1 35.33 -34.60 43.26
CA MET A 1 34.67 -33.38 42.71
C MET A 1 33.62 -33.82 41.71
N ALA A 2 32.36 -33.38 41.82
CA ALA A 2 31.30 -33.77 40.90
C ALA A 2 31.57 -33.24 39.48
N ASN A 3 31.30 -34.06 38.45
CA ASN A 3 31.48 -33.69 37.06
C ASN A 3 30.45 -32.61 36.66
N LYS A 4 30.91 -31.36 36.54
CA LYS A 4 30.05 -30.21 36.28
C LYS A 4 29.31 -30.26 34.95
N SER A 5 29.73 -31.05 33.96
CA SER A 5 28.99 -31.21 32.70
C SER A 5 27.87 -32.25 32.79
N LEU A 6 28.04 -33.28 33.63
CA LEU A 6 27.03 -34.33 33.85
C LEU A 6 25.94 -33.89 34.86
N PHE A 7 26.31 -33.04 35.81
CA PHE A 7 25.40 -32.54 36.86
C PHE A 7 24.96 -31.08 36.65
N SER A 8 25.23 -30.48 35.47
CA SER A 8 24.65 -29.18 35.11
C SER A 8 23.18 -29.34 34.76
N SER A 9 22.32 -28.57 35.41
CA SER A 9 20.92 -28.45 34.98
C SER A 9 20.85 -27.71 33.64
N LEU A 10 20.15 -28.25 32.65
CA LEU A 10 19.85 -27.51 31.40
C LEU A 10 19.19 -26.15 31.68
N LYS A 11 18.46 -26.03 32.80
CA LYS A 11 17.85 -24.76 33.24
C LYS A 11 18.87 -23.73 33.74
N SER A 12 20.06 -24.15 34.18
CA SER A 12 21.12 -23.20 34.57
C SER A 12 21.94 -22.69 33.40
N LEU A 13 21.81 -23.31 32.22
CA LEU A 13 22.46 -22.88 30.97
C LEU A 13 21.64 -21.84 30.21
N MET A 14 20.33 -21.76 30.46
CA MET A 14 19.48 -20.75 29.84
C MET A 14 19.50 -19.45 30.65
N PRO A 15 19.54 -18.27 29.99
CA PRO A 15 19.41 -17.00 30.68
C PRO A 15 18.11 -16.95 31.49
N ARG A 16 18.08 -16.17 32.58
CA ARG A 16 16.84 -15.98 33.33
C ARG A 16 15.87 -15.15 32.49
N ALA A 17 14.61 -15.58 32.43
CA ALA A 17 13.54 -14.80 31.83
C ALA A 17 13.46 -13.41 32.48
N THR A 18 13.32 -12.38 31.65
CA THR A 18 13.34 -10.98 32.10
C THR A 18 11.95 -10.39 32.21
N VAL A 19 10.94 -11.02 31.59
CA VAL A 19 9.54 -10.55 31.52
C VAL A 19 8.57 -11.74 31.48
N ARG A 20 7.26 -11.44 31.51
CA ARG A 20 6.19 -12.40 31.19
C ARG A 20 5.52 -12.01 29.87
N ASN A 21 5.08 -12.99 29.09
CA ASN A 21 4.28 -12.76 27.89
C ASN A 21 2.80 -12.48 28.25
N GLU A 22 1.98 -12.18 27.24
CA GLU A 22 0.54 -11.91 27.39
C GLU A 22 -0.25 -13.08 28.00
N ALA A 23 0.24 -14.32 27.86
CA ALA A 23 -0.34 -15.52 28.48
C ALA A 23 0.23 -15.80 29.89
N GLY A 24 1.02 -14.90 30.46
CA GLY A 24 1.63 -15.01 31.79
C GLY A 24 2.86 -15.92 31.87
N GLY A 25 3.30 -16.53 30.77
CA GLY A 25 4.49 -17.39 30.70
C GLY A 25 5.80 -16.59 30.74
N PRO A 26 6.89 -17.15 31.30
CA PRO A 26 8.20 -16.49 31.35
C PRO A 26 8.79 -16.30 29.94
N ALA A 27 9.31 -15.09 29.65
CA ALA A 27 9.84 -14.69 28.35
C ALA A 27 11.03 -13.73 28.47
N TYR A 28 11.65 -13.40 27.34
CA TYR A 28 12.78 -12.48 27.25
C TYR A 28 12.37 -11.19 26.54
N ALA A 29 12.74 -10.05 27.12
CA ALA A 29 12.50 -8.76 26.51
C ALA A 29 13.47 -8.55 25.35
N LEU A 30 12.93 -8.15 24.20
CA LEU A 30 13.76 -7.70 23.09
C LEU A 30 14.41 -6.36 23.43
N VAL A 31 15.64 -6.14 22.97
CA VAL A 31 16.28 -4.82 23.07
C VAL A 31 15.46 -3.78 22.27
N PRO A 32 15.39 -2.51 22.71
CA PRO A 32 14.44 -1.53 22.14
C PRO A 32 14.53 -1.38 20.61
N LYS A 33 15.75 -1.34 20.04
CA LYS A 33 15.92 -1.27 18.57
C LYS A 33 15.38 -2.51 17.85
N HIS A 34 15.55 -3.70 18.44
CA HIS A 34 15.03 -4.93 17.86
C HIS A 34 13.50 -4.98 17.98
N ALA A 35 12.96 -4.70 19.16
CA ALA A 35 11.51 -4.62 19.36
C ALA A 35 10.85 -3.64 18.37
N LEU A 36 11.42 -2.44 18.20
CA LEU A 36 10.94 -1.46 17.26
C LEU A 36 11.07 -1.91 15.80
N ALA A 37 12.17 -2.58 15.43
CA ALA A 37 12.36 -3.11 14.08
C ALA A 37 11.35 -4.21 13.75
N GLN A 38 11.11 -5.15 14.68
CA GLN A 38 10.10 -6.19 14.54
C GLN A 38 8.72 -5.57 14.38
N PHE A 39 8.35 -4.66 15.29
CA PHE A 39 7.06 -3.98 15.25
C PHE A 39 6.88 -3.17 13.95
N ALA A 40 7.94 -2.55 13.45
CA ALA A 40 7.87 -1.77 12.23
C ALA A 40 7.68 -2.63 10.95
N ALA A 41 8.09 -3.90 10.99
CA ALA A 41 7.93 -4.84 9.88
C ALA A 41 6.61 -5.60 9.92
N THR A 42 6.02 -5.82 11.10
CA THR A 42 4.84 -6.69 11.28
C THR A 42 3.59 -5.96 11.78
N GLY A 43 3.74 -4.78 12.41
CA GLY A 43 2.65 -4.02 13.02
C GLY A 43 1.77 -3.32 11.99
N CYS A 44 0.47 -3.62 12.01
CA CYS A 44 -0.49 -3.14 11.00
C CYS A 44 -1.45 -2.04 11.50
N PHE A 45 -1.33 -1.55 12.74
CA PHE A 45 -2.27 -0.64 13.41
C PHE A 45 -3.74 -1.11 13.41
N ASN A 46 -3.93 -2.43 13.28
CA ASN A 46 -5.24 -3.08 13.36
C ASN A 46 -5.30 -3.89 14.65
N GLY A 47 -6.50 -4.08 15.19
CA GLY A 47 -6.69 -4.99 16.31
C GLY A 47 -6.19 -6.40 15.96
N THR A 48 -5.42 -7.05 16.81
CA THR A 48 -5.05 -8.47 16.71
C THR A 48 -5.47 -9.18 18.00
N TYR A 49 -5.26 -10.50 18.10
CA TYR A 49 -5.71 -11.32 19.23
C TYR A 49 -5.33 -10.76 20.61
N TYR A 50 -4.20 -10.07 20.73
CA TYR A 50 -3.69 -9.49 21.99
C TYR A 50 -3.61 -7.94 21.99
N SER A 51 -4.02 -7.24 20.93
CA SER A 51 -3.84 -5.78 20.90
C SER A 51 -4.97 -5.07 20.18
N ASP A 52 -5.48 -3.99 20.78
CA ASP A 52 -6.36 -3.04 20.11
C ASP A 52 -5.53 -2.01 19.31
N SER A 53 -6.15 -1.30 18.36
CA SER A 53 -5.43 -0.33 17.51
C SER A 53 -4.77 0.80 18.30
N ASP A 54 -5.40 1.25 19.38
CA ASP A 54 -4.87 2.31 20.24
C ASP A 54 -3.64 1.82 21.02
N SER A 55 -3.65 0.56 21.48
CA SER A 55 -2.50 -0.01 22.18
C SER A 55 -1.28 -0.21 21.27
N GLN A 56 -1.49 -0.44 19.97
CA GLN A 56 -0.41 -0.52 18.98
C GLN A 56 0.29 0.83 18.75
N LEU A 57 -0.47 1.93 18.68
CA LEU A 57 0.13 3.26 18.53
C LEU A 57 0.93 3.66 19.78
N ASP A 58 0.41 3.37 20.97
CA ASP A 58 1.11 3.64 22.23
C ASP A 58 2.37 2.78 22.37
N THR A 59 2.30 1.51 21.97
CA THR A 59 3.47 0.62 21.89
C THR A 59 4.54 1.20 20.98
N LEU A 60 4.15 1.64 19.77
CA LEU A 60 5.09 2.29 18.84
C LEU A 60 5.76 3.51 19.47
N LYS A 61 4.97 4.41 20.07
CA LYS A 61 5.48 5.62 20.70
C LYS A 61 6.44 5.30 21.85
N SER A 62 6.08 4.32 22.69
CA SER A 62 6.93 3.85 23.79
C SER A 62 8.27 3.30 23.29
N LEU A 63 8.25 2.47 22.25
CA LEU A 63 9.46 1.93 21.63
C LEU A 63 10.32 3.03 21.00
N ILE A 64 9.72 4.01 20.31
CA ILE A 64 10.45 5.14 19.75
C ILE A 64 11.03 6.05 20.85
N ALA A 65 10.34 6.21 21.98
CA ALA A 65 10.85 6.96 23.14
C ALA A 65 12.13 6.34 23.72
N GLN A 66 12.27 5.01 23.63
CA GLN A 66 13.45 4.28 24.09
C GLN A 66 14.62 4.28 23.10
N VAL A 67 14.42 4.81 21.88
CA VAL A 67 15.45 4.85 20.83
C VAL A 67 15.83 6.31 20.52
N ASN A 68 16.99 6.73 21.00
CA ASN A 68 17.56 8.07 20.80
C ASN A 68 18.38 8.22 19.50
N ASP A 69 18.39 7.20 18.65
CA ASP A 69 19.12 7.18 17.39
C ASP A 69 18.19 7.52 16.22
N ASN A 70 18.15 8.81 15.85
CA ASN A 70 17.30 9.28 14.74
C ASN A 70 17.76 8.75 13.38
N VAL A 71 19.05 8.41 13.21
CA VAL A 71 19.56 7.80 11.98
C VAL A 71 18.98 6.40 11.82
N PHE A 72 18.91 5.63 12.90
CA PHE A 72 18.22 4.35 12.93
C PHE A 72 16.73 4.51 12.59
N LEU A 73 16.03 5.48 13.18
CA LEU A 73 14.60 5.72 12.88
C LEU A 73 14.36 6.07 11.40
N ALA A 74 15.23 6.90 10.80
CA ALA A 74 15.16 7.24 9.39
C ALA A 74 15.40 6.02 8.47
N LYS A 75 16.42 5.22 8.77
CA LYS A 75 16.66 3.96 8.05
C LYS A 75 15.51 2.98 8.22
N LEU A 76 14.91 2.91 9.41
CA LEU A 76 13.78 2.04 9.69
C LEU A 76 12.52 2.47 8.95
N ALA A 77 12.24 3.77 8.84
CA ALA A 77 11.13 4.30 8.06
C ALA A 77 11.26 3.89 6.58
N VAL A 78 12.45 4.06 6.01
CA VAL A 78 12.77 3.65 4.63
C VAL A 78 12.66 2.13 4.47
N TYR A 79 13.24 1.35 5.38
CA TYR A 79 13.17 -0.11 5.34
C TYR A 79 11.72 -0.61 5.39
N SER A 80 10.93 -0.04 6.31
CA SER A 80 9.52 -0.40 6.48
C SER A 80 8.73 -0.16 5.19
N ARG A 81 9.08 0.89 4.43
CA ARG A 81 8.44 1.18 3.14
C ARG A 81 8.94 0.27 2.01
N GLU A 82 10.25 0.17 1.83
CA GLU A 82 10.86 -0.41 0.62
C GLU A 82 11.11 -1.92 0.70
N ARG A 83 11.18 -2.47 1.92
CA ARG A 83 11.54 -3.88 2.17
C ARG A 83 10.45 -4.65 2.91
N ALA A 84 9.84 -4.04 3.93
CA ALA A 84 8.68 -4.64 4.61
C ALA A 84 7.35 -4.31 3.90
N PHE A 85 7.37 -3.41 2.90
CA PHE A 85 6.20 -3.02 2.10
C PHE A 85 5.00 -2.49 2.90
N MET A 86 5.28 -1.93 4.08
CA MET A 86 4.30 -1.32 4.97
C MET A 86 3.85 0.05 4.43
N LYS A 87 2.69 0.51 4.91
CA LYS A 87 2.06 1.77 4.45
C LYS A 87 1.98 2.79 5.56
N ASP A 88 1.34 2.44 6.66
CA ASP A 88 1.06 3.39 7.74
C ASP A 88 2.25 3.49 8.71
N MET A 89 2.91 2.38 9.01
CA MET A 89 4.10 2.34 9.85
C MET A 89 5.24 3.28 9.38
N PRO A 90 5.68 3.26 8.10
CA PRO A 90 6.73 4.16 7.67
C PRO A 90 6.28 5.63 7.71
N ALA A 91 5.00 5.93 7.46
CA ALA A 91 4.45 7.29 7.63
C ALA A 91 4.51 7.76 9.10
N ALA A 92 4.23 6.88 10.07
CA ALA A 92 4.31 7.18 11.50
C ALA A 92 5.76 7.45 11.95
N LEU A 93 6.72 6.64 11.46
CA LEU A 93 8.15 6.85 11.71
C LEU A 93 8.62 8.18 11.10
N THR A 94 8.20 8.49 9.87
CA THR A 94 8.50 9.77 9.22
C THR A 94 7.85 10.96 9.94
N ALA A 95 6.61 10.83 10.42
CA ALA A 95 5.95 11.86 11.25
C ALA A 95 6.74 12.13 12.54
N THR A 96 7.28 11.08 13.16
CA THR A 96 8.12 11.21 14.35
C THR A 96 9.43 11.95 14.05
N LEU A 97 10.07 11.67 12.91
CA LEU A 97 11.25 12.41 12.46
C LEU A 97 10.94 13.88 12.21
N ALA A 98 9.76 14.23 11.70
CA ALA A 98 9.40 15.63 11.51
C ALA A 98 9.42 16.44 12.83
N ALA A 99 9.15 15.78 13.95
CA ALA A 99 9.21 16.38 15.28
C ALA A 99 10.61 16.35 15.90
N ARG A 100 11.42 15.31 15.62
CA ARG A 100 12.73 15.09 16.26
C ARG A 100 13.93 15.62 15.47
N ASP A 101 13.93 15.46 14.15
CA ASP A 101 15.06 15.77 13.27
C ASP A 101 14.55 16.11 11.86
N THR A 102 14.41 17.41 11.59
CA THR A 102 13.87 17.90 10.32
C THR A 102 14.78 17.56 9.13
N VAL A 103 16.09 17.45 9.34
CA VAL A 103 17.04 17.11 8.27
C VAL A 103 16.85 15.66 7.83
N LEU A 104 16.80 14.73 8.79
CA LEU A 104 16.53 13.32 8.49
C LEU A 104 15.12 13.08 7.98
N PHE A 105 14.13 13.84 8.46
CA PHE A 105 12.78 13.85 7.89
C PHE A 105 12.81 14.12 6.39
N HIS A 106 13.44 15.22 5.94
CA HIS A 106 13.49 15.55 4.52
C HIS A 106 14.23 14.50 3.69
N LYS A 107 15.30 13.89 4.23
CA LYS A 107 16.03 12.80 3.56
C LYS A 107 15.19 11.52 3.42
N ALA A 108 14.36 11.20 4.41
CA ALA A 108 13.50 10.02 4.37
C ALA A 108 12.21 10.27 3.56
N PHE A 109 11.73 11.50 3.51
CA PHE A 109 10.41 11.86 3.00
C PHE A 109 10.17 11.35 1.57
N ASP A 110 11.06 11.66 0.63
CA ASP A 110 10.82 11.33 -0.78
C ASP A 110 10.92 9.82 -1.07
N ARG A 111 11.61 9.06 -0.20
CA ARG A 111 11.68 7.60 -0.27
C ARG A 111 10.47 6.91 0.35
N VAL A 112 9.92 7.50 1.42
CA VAL A 112 8.77 6.93 2.13
C VAL A 112 7.45 7.33 1.48
N ILE A 113 7.29 8.62 1.15
CA ILE A 113 6.07 9.23 0.61
C ILE A 113 6.12 9.13 -0.92
N ASP A 114 6.17 7.90 -1.42
CA ASP A 114 6.32 7.58 -2.84
C ASP A 114 5.01 7.71 -3.64
N ASN A 115 3.85 7.79 -2.98
CA ASN A 115 2.53 7.88 -3.62
C ASN A 115 1.52 8.69 -2.80
N GLY A 116 0.38 9.01 -3.42
CA GLY A 116 -0.66 9.84 -2.83
C GLY A 116 -1.35 9.23 -1.61
N ARG A 117 -1.41 7.89 -1.50
CA ARG A 117 -1.97 7.23 -0.30
C ARG A 117 -1.09 7.51 0.91
N VAL A 118 0.21 7.27 0.80
CA VAL A 118 1.16 7.50 1.92
C VAL A 118 1.24 8.99 2.27
N LEU A 119 1.15 9.89 1.27
CA LEU A 119 1.06 11.33 1.50
C LEU A 119 -0.15 11.70 2.37
N ARG A 120 -1.33 11.17 2.03
CA ARG A 120 -2.58 11.41 2.78
C ARG A 120 -2.54 10.76 4.17
N THR A 121 -1.92 9.57 4.31
CA THR A 121 -1.68 8.94 5.62
C THR A 121 -0.81 9.81 6.51
N LEU A 122 0.34 10.30 6.01
CA LEU A 122 1.21 11.20 6.78
C LEU A 122 0.46 12.48 7.17
N PHE A 123 -0.29 13.06 6.23
CA PHE A 123 -1.10 14.24 6.50
C PHE A 123 -2.15 14.00 7.61
N GLN A 124 -2.82 12.86 7.59
CA GLN A 124 -3.76 12.46 8.64
C GLN A 124 -3.07 12.31 10.00
N MET A 125 -1.90 11.68 10.04
CA MET A 125 -1.11 11.50 11.26
C MET A 125 -0.64 12.83 11.85
N ILE A 126 -0.30 13.81 11.00
CA ILE A 126 0.01 15.17 11.45
C ILE A 126 -1.26 15.83 12.01
N ARG A 127 -2.37 15.77 11.28
CA ARG A 127 -3.64 16.41 11.69
C ARG A 127 -4.23 15.83 12.98
N SER A 128 -4.00 14.56 13.27
CA SER A 128 -4.45 13.95 14.53
C SER A 128 -3.77 14.57 15.76
N GLY A 129 -2.56 15.13 15.60
CA GLY A 129 -1.74 15.65 16.69
C GLY A 129 -1.05 14.55 17.51
N GLN A 130 -1.19 13.29 17.11
CA GLN A 130 -0.59 12.16 17.84
C GLN A 130 0.95 12.18 17.80
N PHE A 131 1.54 12.87 16.82
CA PHE A 131 2.98 13.02 16.62
C PHE A 131 3.48 14.46 16.86
N GLY A 132 2.71 15.26 17.60
CA GLY A 132 3.05 16.64 17.95
C GLY A 132 2.04 17.66 17.43
N LYS A 133 2.48 18.63 16.63
CA LYS A 133 1.62 19.73 16.18
C LYS A 133 0.58 19.24 15.17
N LYS A 134 -0.65 19.75 15.29
CA LYS A 134 -1.78 19.46 14.38
C LYS A 134 -1.71 20.18 13.03
N SER A 135 -0.72 21.05 12.83
CA SER A 135 -0.58 21.89 11.64
C SER A 135 0.69 21.57 10.85
N LEU A 136 0.69 21.90 9.56
CA LEU A 136 1.90 21.88 8.74
C LEU A 136 2.78 23.07 9.15
N SER A 137 3.86 22.81 9.89
CA SER A 137 4.94 23.78 10.07
C SER A 137 5.52 24.19 8.72
N SER A 138 6.23 25.32 8.64
CA SER A 138 6.84 25.78 7.39
C SER A 138 7.74 24.72 6.74
N SER A 139 8.45 23.91 7.54
CA SER A 139 9.27 22.80 7.05
C SER A 139 8.44 21.67 6.44
N LEU A 140 7.36 21.25 7.12
CA LEU A 140 6.42 20.25 6.62
C LEU A 140 5.72 20.75 5.35
N GLN A 141 5.22 21.98 5.39
CA GLN A 141 4.55 22.61 4.26
C GLN A 141 5.44 22.59 3.02
N ARG A 142 6.73 22.95 3.14
CA ARG A 142 7.71 22.87 2.04
C ARG A 142 7.86 21.45 1.47
N ALA A 143 7.86 20.41 2.31
CA ALA A 143 7.94 19.01 1.82
C ALA A 143 6.69 18.64 1.00
N PHE A 144 5.50 18.96 1.49
CA PHE A 144 4.25 18.71 0.77
C PHE A 144 4.17 19.52 -0.53
N GLN A 145 4.57 20.79 -0.51
CA GLN A 145 4.63 21.64 -1.71
C GLN A 145 5.58 21.06 -2.76
N ARG A 146 6.79 20.65 -2.34
CA ARG A 146 7.77 20.01 -3.21
C ARG A 146 7.19 18.75 -3.85
N TRP A 147 6.55 17.89 -3.06
CA TRP A 147 5.92 16.68 -3.58
C TRP A 147 4.84 16.97 -4.62
N LEU A 148 3.94 17.92 -4.33
CA LEU A 148 2.83 18.29 -5.23
C LEU A 148 3.33 18.92 -6.55
N ASN A 149 4.40 19.71 -6.49
CA ASN A 149 4.99 20.34 -7.67
C ASN A 149 5.86 19.40 -8.51
N THR A 150 6.47 18.38 -7.90
CA THR A 150 7.37 17.43 -8.61
C THR A 150 6.68 16.16 -9.07
N ALA A 151 5.54 15.79 -8.47
CA ALA A 151 4.79 14.61 -8.89
C ALA A 151 4.33 14.71 -10.36
N SER A 152 4.41 13.60 -11.09
CA SER A 152 3.92 13.52 -12.46
C SER A 152 2.40 13.68 -12.53
N PRO A 153 1.82 14.01 -13.70
CA PRO A 153 0.38 14.10 -13.86
C PRO A 153 -0.37 12.82 -13.43
N GLU A 154 0.16 11.65 -13.80
CA GLU A 154 -0.42 10.33 -13.48
C GLU A 154 -0.35 10.05 -11.97
N LYS A 155 0.74 10.47 -11.31
CA LYS A 155 0.93 10.31 -9.87
C LYS A 155 -0.06 11.18 -9.09
N LEU A 156 -0.32 12.41 -9.53
CA LEU A 156 -1.31 13.30 -8.93
C LEU A 156 -2.76 12.85 -9.20
N LEU A 157 -3.06 12.38 -10.40
CA LEU A 157 -4.34 11.74 -10.71
C LEU A 157 -4.58 10.52 -9.82
N SER A 158 -3.58 9.64 -9.68
CA SER A 158 -3.68 8.50 -8.78
C SER A 158 -3.81 8.91 -7.31
N ALA A 159 -3.23 10.05 -6.93
CA ALA A 159 -3.29 10.62 -5.58
C ALA A 159 -4.64 11.26 -5.25
N SER A 160 -5.42 11.67 -6.26
CA SER A 160 -6.75 12.25 -6.06
C SER A 160 -7.77 11.22 -5.58
N ILE A 161 -7.45 9.93 -5.68
CA ILE A 161 -8.32 8.85 -5.26
C ILE A 161 -8.26 8.67 -3.74
N GLY A 162 -9.42 8.78 -3.09
CA GLY A 162 -9.63 8.62 -1.65
C GLY A 162 -9.91 9.95 -0.93
N ASN A 163 -10.79 9.90 0.07
CA ASN A 163 -11.45 11.11 0.59
C ASN A 163 -11.16 11.44 2.05
N ASP A 164 -10.51 10.54 2.81
CA ASP A 164 -10.30 10.72 4.25
C ASP A 164 -8.83 10.54 4.65
N PRO A 165 -8.02 11.62 4.64
CA PRO A 165 -8.30 12.95 4.06
C PRO A 165 -8.19 12.91 2.53
N SER A 166 -8.80 13.89 1.85
CA SER A 166 -8.74 14.03 0.39
C SER A 166 -7.46 14.73 -0.06
N LEU A 167 -7.11 14.60 -1.34
CA LEU A 167 -6.00 15.40 -1.91
C LEU A 167 -6.32 16.91 -1.85
N ARG A 168 -7.59 17.29 -1.95
CA ARG A 168 -8.03 18.70 -1.83
C ARG A 168 -7.72 19.27 -0.44
N ASP A 169 -7.86 18.47 0.62
CA ASP A 169 -7.50 18.89 1.98
C ASP A 169 -5.99 19.11 2.13
N VAL A 170 -5.20 18.25 1.49
CA VAL A 170 -3.74 18.42 1.42
C VAL A 170 -3.40 19.72 0.68
N PHE A 171 -4.03 20.01 -0.46
CA PHE A 171 -3.83 21.27 -1.19
C PHE A 171 -4.17 22.51 -0.34
N ARG A 172 -5.28 22.48 0.41
CA ARG A 172 -5.74 23.60 1.24
C ARG A 172 -4.72 23.98 2.32
N MET A 173 -4.03 23.01 2.90
CA MET A 173 -3.01 23.24 3.93
C MET A 173 -1.60 23.43 3.38
N ALA A 174 -1.20 22.64 2.38
CA ALA A 174 0.12 22.74 1.77
C ALA A 174 0.28 24.06 1.00
N ARG A 175 -0.80 24.56 0.37
CA ARG A 175 -0.82 25.78 -0.45
C ARG A 175 0.37 25.84 -1.42
N PRO A 176 0.53 24.83 -2.30
CA PRO A 176 1.62 24.85 -3.27
C PRO A 176 1.43 26.00 -4.27
N THR A 177 2.52 26.72 -4.52
CA THR A 177 2.59 27.67 -5.63
C THR A 177 2.91 26.89 -6.91
N PRO A 178 2.04 26.89 -7.93
CA PRO A 178 2.32 26.23 -9.20
C PRO A 178 3.54 26.84 -9.89
N THR A 179 4.34 26.01 -10.55
CA THR A 179 5.57 26.41 -11.27
C THR A 179 5.30 27.00 -12.65
N ASP A 180 4.20 26.60 -13.29
CA ASP A 180 3.85 26.93 -14.66
C ASP A 180 2.32 26.85 -14.86
N ASN A 181 1.85 27.19 -16.07
CA ASN A 181 0.42 27.15 -16.40
C ASN A 181 -0.15 25.73 -16.37
N ALA A 182 0.59 24.72 -16.82
CA ALA A 182 0.11 23.34 -16.82
C ALA A 182 -0.11 22.80 -15.39
N ARG A 183 0.79 23.13 -14.47
CA ARG A 183 0.68 22.83 -13.05
C ARG A 183 -0.47 23.60 -12.41
N ARG A 184 -0.62 24.88 -12.75
CA ARG A 184 -1.73 25.73 -12.27
C ARG A 184 -3.07 25.14 -12.72
N ALA A 185 -3.14 24.72 -13.97
CA ALA A 185 -4.29 24.08 -14.56
C ALA A 185 -4.66 22.77 -13.87
N MET A 186 -3.66 21.91 -13.72
CA MET A 186 -3.81 20.65 -13.02
C MET A 186 -4.31 20.83 -11.58
N PHE A 187 -3.74 21.78 -10.82
CA PHE A 187 -4.18 22.03 -9.44
C PHE A 187 -5.60 22.61 -9.39
N GLY A 188 -5.94 23.52 -10.31
CA GLY A 188 -7.28 24.06 -10.45
C GLY A 188 -8.30 22.95 -10.69
N TRP A 189 -8.05 22.10 -11.68
CA TRP A 189 -8.91 20.97 -12.04
C TRP A 189 -9.03 19.92 -10.93
N LEU A 190 -7.93 19.48 -10.31
CA LEU A 190 -7.96 18.51 -9.20
C LEU A 190 -8.73 19.03 -7.97
N THR A 191 -8.72 20.34 -7.77
CA THR A 191 -9.44 21.00 -6.68
C THR A 191 -10.83 21.49 -7.07
N ASP A 192 -11.26 21.20 -8.31
CA ASP A 192 -12.61 21.51 -8.81
C ASP A 192 -12.94 23.00 -8.70
N LYS A 193 -11.95 23.81 -9.06
CA LYS A 193 -12.07 25.25 -9.13
C LYS A 193 -12.48 25.67 -10.53
N GLU A 194 -13.36 26.66 -10.61
CA GLU A 194 -13.70 27.34 -11.86
C GLU A 194 -12.45 27.86 -12.59
N GLN A 195 -12.47 27.83 -13.93
CA GLN A 195 -11.36 28.28 -14.79
C GLN A 195 -10.85 29.68 -14.45
N SER A 196 -11.76 30.58 -14.07
CA SER A 196 -11.45 31.95 -13.63
C SER A 196 -10.45 31.99 -12.45
N LYS A 197 -10.46 30.97 -11.58
CA LYS A 197 -9.62 30.88 -10.38
C LYS A 197 -8.22 30.33 -10.63
N TRP A 198 -7.93 29.88 -11.86
CA TRP A 198 -6.60 29.41 -12.27
C TRP A 198 -6.05 30.13 -13.49
N ALA A 199 -6.60 31.31 -13.82
CA ALA A 199 -5.97 32.26 -14.73
C ALA A 199 -4.52 32.58 -14.30
N PRO A 200 -3.60 32.82 -15.24
CA PRO A 200 -3.78 32.86 -16.70
C PRO A 200 -3.84 31.49 -17.40
N ALA A 201 -3.84 30.37 -16.66
CA ALA A 201 -3.94 29.05 -17.28
C ALA A 201 -5.37 28.76 -17.75
N THR A 202 -5.47 27.90 -18.76
CA THR A 202 -6.71 27.53 -19.45
C THR A 202 -6.86 26.01 -19.54
N GLU A 203 -8.01 25.51 -19.99
CA GLU A 203 -8.19 24.07 -20.21
C GLU A 203 -7.19 23.48 -21.23
N ALA A 204 -6.69 24.29 -22.17
CA ALA A 204 -5.66 23.87 -23.11
C ALA A 204 -4.32 23.57 -22.43
N ASP A 205 -4.05 24.19 -21.27
CA ASP A 205 -2.85 23.92 -20.46
C ASP A 205 -2.97 22.63 -19.64
N LEU A 206 -4.14 21.97 -19.61
CA LEU A 206 -4.29 20.73 -18.86
C LEU A 206 -3.34 19.64 -19.40
N PRO A 207 -2.63 18.93 -18.51
CA PRO A 207 -1.83 17.78 -18.89
C PRO A 207 -2.64 16.81 -19.75
N GLU A 208 -2.00 16.26 -20.76
CA GLU A 208 -2.65 15.41 -21.76
C GLU A 208 -3.43 14.24 -21.17
N GLN A 209 -2.89 13.57 -20.14
CA GLN A 209 -3.58 12.49 -19.45
C GLN A 209 -4.89 12.93 -18.77
N ILE A 210 -4.99 14.19 -18.33
CA ILE A 210 -6.24 14.74 -17.81
C ILE A 210 -7.23 14.98 -18.94
N ARG A 211 -6.78 15.56 -20.06
CA ARG A 211 -7.64 15.79 -21.23
C ARG A 211 -8.20 14.47 -21.79
N LEU A 212 -7.37 13.43 -21.87
CA LEU A 212 -7.79 12.09 -22.25
C LEU A 212 -8.78 11.48 -21.25
N LEU A 213 -8.58 11.69 -19.94
CA LEU A 213 -9.52 11.23 -18.91
C LEU A 213 -10.87 11.94 -19.01
N VAL A 214 -10.88 13.25 -19.27
CA VAL A 214 -12.12 14.01 -19.50
C VAL A 214 -12.82 13.46 -20.75
N ALA A 215 -12.10 13.29 -21.86
CA ALA A 215 -12.63 12.71 -23.09
C ALA A 215 -13.21 11.30 -22.87
N PHE A 216 -12.55 10.47 -22.04
CA PHE A 216 -13.04 9.13 -21.69
C PHE A 216 -14.36 9.19 -20.94
N ARG A 217 -14.51 10.13 -20.00
CA ARG A 217 -15.72 10.31 -19.19
C ARG A 217 -16.89 10.86 -20.01
N THR A 218 -16.61 11.67 -21.02
CA THR A 218 -17.62 12.25 -21.91
C THR A 218 -17.90 11.40 -23.15
N ALA A 219 -17.15 10.32 -23.37
CA ALA A 219 -17.37 9.42 -24.49
C ALA A 219 -18.78 8.81 -24.45
N GLU A 220 -19.42 8.74 -25.61
CA GLU A 220 -20.80 8.28 -25.76
C GLU A 220 -20.88 6.77 -25.98
N THR A 221 -19.82 6.16 -26.53
CA THR A 221 -19.79 4.73 -26.90
C THR A 221 -18.61 3.96 -26.30
N ASP A 222 -18.76 2.63 -26.21
CA ASP A 222 -17.69 1.71 -25.78
C ASP A 222 -16.46 1.82 -26.68
N GLU A 223 -16.64 1.94 -28.00
CA GLU A 223 -15.56 1.99 -28.98
C GLU A 223 -14.69 3.24 -28.78
N GLN A 224 -15.30 4.39 -28.48
CA GLN A 224 -14.58 5.61 -28.15
C GLN A 224 -13.74 5.45 -26.89
N GLN A 225 -14.31 4.85 -25.84
CA GLN A 225 -13.59 4.56 -24.60
C GLN A 225 -12.42 3.58 -24.83
N VAL A 226 -12.64 2.52 -25.59
CA VAL A 226 -11.59 1.54 -25.94
C VAL A 226 -10.48 2.21 -26.76
N ALA A 227 -10.81 3.05 -27.74
CA ALA A 227 -9.83 3.76 -28.56
C ALA A 227 -8.94 4.70 -27.71
N LEU A 228 -9.54 5.44 -26.76
CA LEU A 228 -8.80 6.28 -25.83
C LEU A 228 -7.89 5.45 -24.91
N LEU A 229 -8.32 4.26 -24.51
CA LEU A 229 -7.51 3.35 -23.74
C LEU A 229 -6.40 2.73 -24.57
N GLN A 230 -6.63 2.25 -25.78
CA GLN A 230 -5.60 1.55 -26.57
C GLN A 230 -4.58 2.50 -27.20
N GLY A 231 -4.99 3.74 -27.48
CA GLY A 231 -4.27 4.59 -28.43
C GLY A 231 -4.60 4.18 -29.88
N PRO A 232 -4.19 4.97 -30.87
CA PRO A 232 -4.43 4.68 -32.28
C PRO A 232 -3.70 3.40 -32.70
N SER A 233 -4.35 2.63 -33.58
CA SER A 233 -3.71 1.52 -34.30
C SER A 233 -3.14 2.07 -35.61
N GLY A 234 -1.86 2.46 -35.63
CA GLY A 234 -1.20 3.00 -36.82
C GLY A 234 -0.04 3.97 -36.54
N ASP A 235 0.46 4.63 -37.58
CA ASP A 235 1.61 5.57 -37.58
C ASP A 235 1.31 6.94 -36.94
N GLU A 236 0.09 7.14 -36.43
CA GLU A 236 -0.27 8.34 -35.68
C GLU A 236 0.22 8.23 -34.24
N ASN A 237 1.21 9.05 -33.87
CA ASN A 237 1.78 9.12 -32.52
C ASN A 237 0.83 9.83 -31.52
N ARG A 238 -0.42 9.34 -31.39
CA ARG A 238 -1.36 9.84 -30.36
C ARG A 238 -1.23 9.01 -29.09
N PRO A 239 -1.09 9.62 -27.91
CA PRO A 239 -0.85 8.88 -26.68
C PRO A 239 -2.14 8.23 -26.14
N ALA A 240 -1.96 7.06 -25.54
CA ALA A 240 -3.02 6.33 -24.86
C ALA A 240 -3.29 6.91 -23.46
N LEU A 241 -4.54 6.75 -22.98
CA LEU A 241 -4.89 7.06 -21.60
C LEU A 241 -4.23 6.06 -20.64
N HIS A 242 -3.47 6.59 -19.70
CA HIS A 242 -2.82 5.87 -18.61
C HIS A 242 -3.40 6.33 -17.28
N ALA A 243 -4.56 5.77 -16.91
CA ALA A 243 -5.23 6.05 -15.65
C ALA A 243 -5.44 4.76 -14.83
N ARG A 244 -5.50 4.92 -13.51
CA ARG A 244 -5.88 3.83 -12.61
C ARG A 244 -7.35 3.49 -12.85
N TRP A 245 -7.68 2.19 -12.86
CA TRP A 245 -9.03 1.71 -13.18
C TRP A 245 -10.14 2.38 -12.36
N ASP A 246 -9.89 2.70 -11.08
CA ASP A 246 -10.87 3.36 -10.20
C ASP A 246 -11.30 4.76 -10.69
N LEU A 247 -10.48 5.44 -11.50
CA LEU A 247 -10.82 6.75 -12.09
C LEU A 247 -11.73 6.65 -13.31
N LEU A 248 -11.85 5.44 -13.86
CA LEU A 248 -12.58 5.10 -15.07
C LEU A 248 -13.90 4.40 -14.75
N ALA A 249 -13.90 3.58 -13.68
CA ALA A 249 -14.94 2.62 -13.33
C ALA A 249 -16.37 3.18 -13.29
N ASP A 250 -16.52 4.44 -12.87
CA ASP A 250 -17.81 5.13 -12.72
C ASP A 250 -18.46 5.53 -14.05
N THR A 251 -17.67 5.61 -15.12
CA THR A 251 -18.12 6.06 -16.45
C THR A 251 -17.99 4.97 -17.52
N VAL A 252 -17.62 3.75 -17.14
CA VAL A 252 -17.49 2.62 -18.08
C VAL A 252 -18.85 2.30 -18.69
N LYS A 253 -18.89 2.22 -20.03
CA LYS A 253 -20.11 2.01 -20.81
C LYS A 253 -20.50 0.53 -20.98
N GLY A 254 -19.53 -0.40 -20.98
CA GLY A 254 -19.84 -1.82 -21.11
C GLY A 254 -18.68 -2.79 -20.85
N PRO A 255 -18.93 -4.11 -20.99
CA PRO A 255 -17.96 -5.17 -20.70
C PRO A 255 -16.68 -5.10 -21.54
N VAL A 256 -16.78 -4.64 -22.79
CA VAL A 256 -15.63 -4.53 -23.71
C VAL A 256 -14.62 -3.49 -23.19
N VAL A 257 -15.11 -2.37 -22.65
CA VAL A 257 -14.27 -1.36 -22.01
C VAL A 257 -13.65 -1.91 -20.73
N TRP A 258 -14.40 -2.63 -19.89
CA TRP A 258 -13.86 -3.30 -18.71
C TRP A 258 -12.77 -4.31 -19.06
N ALA A 259 -12.92 -5.06 -20.16
CA ALA A 259 -11.88 -5.94 -20.68
C ALA A 259 -10.63 -5.16 -21.12
N ALA A 260 -10.79 -4.02 -21.79
CA ALA A 260 -9.66 -3.14 -22.14
C ALA A 260 -8.94 -2.59 -20.89
N ILE A 261 -9.68 -2.20 -19.86
CA ILE A 261 -9.13 -1.78 -18.56
C ILE A 261 -8.38 -2.94 -17.90
N ALA A 262 -8.96 -4.15 -17.86
CA ALA A 262 -8.35 -5.34 -17.26
C ALA A 262 -6.99 -5.67 -17.88
N ARG A 263 -6.86 -5.56 -19.21
CA ARG A 263 -5.58 -5.75 -19.92
C ARG A 263 -4.50 -4.76 -19.46
N LYS A 264 -4.88 -3.55 -19.06
CA LYS A 264 -3.96 -2.50 -18.58
C LYS A 264 -3.78 -2.46 -17.06
N MET A 265 -4.57 -3.22 -16.29
CA MET A 265 -4.41 -3.27 -14.84
C MET A 265 -3.03 -3.79 -14.45
N GLY A 266 -2.39 -3.13 -13.49
CA GLY A 266 -1.19 -3.68 -12.84
C GLY A 266 -1.51 -4.95 -12.04
N PRO A 267 -0.51 -5.80 -11.73
CA PRO A 267 -0.72 -7.13 -11.14
C PRO A 267 -1.57 -7.11 -9.85
N GLN A 268 -1.30 -6.15 -8.95
CA GLN A 268 -2.05 -5.99 -7.72
C GLN A 268 -3.52 -5.62 -7.98
N ALA A 269 -3.77 -4.70 -8.92
CA ALA A 269 -5.12 -4.26 -9.25
C ALA A 269 -5.93 -5.38 -9.91
N LEU A 270 -5.31 -6.13 -10.83
CA LEU A 270 -5.94 -7.28 -11.48
C LEU A 270 -6.34 -8.34 -10.45
N ARG A 271 -5.40 -8.76 -9.59
CA ARG A 271 -5.64 -9.74 -8.51
C ARG A 271 -6.76 -9.31 -7.56
N MET A 272 -6.80 -8.02 -7.20
CA MET A 272 -7.78 -7.51 -6.24
C MET A 272 -9.19 -7.32 -6.81
N ASN A 273 -9.36 -7.32 -8.13
CA ASN A 273 -10.61 -6.94 -8.79
C ASN A 273 -11.27 -8.06 -9.59
N LEU A 274 -10.87 -9.33 -9.40
CA LEU A 274 -11.44 -10.46 -10.15
C LEU A 274 -12.97 -10.54 -10.04
N ASN A 275 -13.53 -10.38 -8.83
CA ASN A 275 -14.98 -10.36 -8.64
C ASN A 275 -15.63 -9.13 -9.29
N THR A 276 -14.93 -7.99 -9.38
CA THR A 276 -15.43 -6.81 -10.09
C THR A 276 -15.47 -7.06 -11.59
N LEU A 277 -14.42 -7.66 -12.16
CA LEU A 277 -14.38 -8.05 -13.57
C LEU A 277 -15.47 -9.07 -13.91
N GLN A 278 -15.69 -10.07 -13.04
CA GLN A 278 -16.79 -11.03 -13.17
C GLN A 278 -18.15 -10.33 -13.18
N ARG A 279 -18.41 -9.43 -12.22
CA ARG A 279 -19.69 -8.68 -12.13
C ARG A 279 -19.96 -7.80 -13.35
N HIS A 280 -18.93 -7.38 -14.07
CA HIS A 280 -19.04 -6.58 -15.29
C HIS A 280 -18.92 -7.40 -16.58
N GLY A 281 -19.10 -8.73 -16.51
CA GLY A 281 -19.20 -9.60 -17.69
C GLY A 281 -17.87 -9.83 -18.43
N VAL A 282 -16.72 -9.42 -17.88
CA VAL A 282 -15.42 -9.54 -18.55
C VAL A 282 -15.05 -11.01 -18.83
N PHE A 283 -15.52 -11.92 -17.98
CA PHE A 283 -15.21 -13.34 -18.07
C PHE A 283 -16.24 -14.15 -18.89
N GLU A 284 -17.20 -13.48 -19.52
CA GLU A 284 -18.04 -14.08 -20.59
C GLU A 284 -17.21 -14.33 -21.86
N ASP A 285 -16.17 -13.52 -22.08
CA ASP A 285 -15.18 -13.73 -23.14
C ASP A 285 -14.10 -14.72 -22.69
N ALA A 286 -14.10 -15.92 -23.29
CA ALA A 286 -13.12 -16.97 -23.03
C ALA A 286 -11.67 -16.52 -23.27
N ALA A 287 -11.42 -15.61 -24.23
CA ALA A 287 -10.09 -15.07 -24.48
C ALA A 287 -9.63 -14.16 -23.33
N MET A 288 -10.53 -13.42 -22.70
CA MET A 288 -10.23 -12.64 -21.50
C MET A 288 -9.96 -13.52 -20.29
N VAL A 289 -10.68 -14.64 -20.13
CA VAL A 289 -10.39 -15.63 -19.09
C VAL A 289 -8.97 -16.19 -19.25
N GLN A 290 -8.58 -16.54 -20.47
CA GLN A 290 -7.23 -16.99 -20.79
C GLN A 290 -6.20 -15.90 -20.48
N THR A 291 -6.40 -14.69 -20.99
CA THR A 291 -5.48 -13.56 -20.81
C THR A 291 -5.23 -13.25 -19.33
N VAL A 292 -6.30 -13.22 -18.52
CA VAL A 292 -6.17 -12.93 -17.09
C VAL A 292 -5.50 -14.08 -16.35
N ALA A 293 -5.84 -15.34 -16.66
CA ALA A 293 -5.19 -16.50 -16.07
C ALA A 293 -3.68 -16.53 -16.37
N ASP A 294 -3.28 -16.25 -17.61
CA ASP A 294 -1.87 -16.25 -18.01
C ASP A 294 -1.10 -15.15 -17.29
N ARG A 295 -1.65 -13.92 -17.22
CA ARG A 295 -1.01 -12.82 -16.50
C ARG A 295 -0.87 -13.08 -15.01
N LEU A 296 -1.88 -13.68 -14.38
CA LEU A 296 -1.82 -14.04 -12.96
C LEU A 296 -0.75 -15.09 -12.67
N ALA A 297 -0.49 -16.00 -13.62
CA ALA A 297 0.51 -17.06 -13.50
C ALA A 297 1.86 -16.73 -14.16
N ASP A 298 2.06 -15.51 -14.67
CA ASP A 298 3.32 -15.08 -15.29
C ASP A 298 4.39 -14.87 -14.22
N GLU A 299 5.46 -15.68 -14.28
CA GLU A 299 6.53 -15.63 -13.28
C GLU A 299 7.27 -14.29 -13.24
N ASN A 300 7.41 -13.59 -14.37
CA ASN A 300 8.06 -12.30 -14.44
C ASN A 300 7.18 -11.21 -13.81
N GLU A 301 5.87 -11.22 -14.07
CA GLU A 301 4.92 -10.32 -13.39
C GLU A 301 4.91 -10.60 -11.87
N ILE A 302 4.89 -11.87 -11.45
CA ILE A 302 4.92 -12.25 -10.04
C ILE A 302 6.21 -11.75 -9.35
N ARG A 303 7.39 -12.05 -9.91
CA ARG A 303 8.69 -11.58 -9.38
C ARG A 303 8.78 -10.05 -9.29
N ARG A 304 8.32 -9.34 -10.32
CA ARG A 304 8.36 -7.86 -10.36
C ARG A 304 7.36 -7.21 -9.41
N SER A 305 6.18 -7.80 -9.24
CA SER A 305 5.10 -7.24 -8.42
C SER A 305 5.35 -7.34 -6.92
N ARG A 306 6.32 -8.18 -6.51
CA ARG A 306 6.72 -8.42 -5.11
C ARG A 306 5.53 -8.76 -4.20
N GLN A 307 4.51 -9.39 -4.77
CA GLN A 307 3.39 -9.90 -3.97
C GLN A 307 3.85 -11.16 -3.22
N PHE A 308 3.50 -11.24 -1.95
CA PHE A 308 3.77 -12.42 -1.13
C PHE A 308 2.79 -13.56 -1.47
N PRO A 309 3.18 -14.84 -1.25
CA PRO A 309 2.33 -16.00 -1.52
C PRO A 309 0.93 -15.90 -0.93
N TYR A 310 0.84 -15.47 0.34
CA TYR A 310 -0.44 -15.34 1.04
C TYR A 310 -1.40 -14.35 0.36
N GLN A 311 -0.91 -13.39 -0.43
CA GLN A 311 -1.76 -12.42 -1.13
C GLN A 311 -2.49 -13.07 -2.30
N TYR A 312 -1.86 -14.02 -2.99
CA TYR A 312 -2.52 -14.86 -4.01
C TYR A 312 -3.50 -15.83 -3.36
N PHE A 313 -3.11 -16.46 -2.25
CA PHE A 313 -3.99 -17.32 -1.48
C PHE A 313 -5.23 -16.57 -0.95
N ALA A 314 -5.05 -15.37 -0.42
CA ALA A 314 -6.15 -14.51 -0.01
C ALA A 314 -7.07 -14.14 -1.19
N ALA A 315 -6.52 -13.88 -2.39
CA ALA A 315 -7.34 -13.64 -3.57
C ALA A 315 -8.14 -14.88 -3.97
N TYR A 316 -7.54 -16.06 -3.89
CA TYR A 316 -8.20 -17.34 -4.16
C TYR A 316 -9.39 -17.58 -3.21
N LEU A 317 -9.22 -17.38 -1.90
CA LEU A 317 -10.29 -17.56 -0.90
C LEU A 317 -11.42 -16.52 -1.02
N ASN A 318 -11.13 -15.34 -1.57
CA ASN A 318 -12.10 -14.27 -1.75
C ASN A 318 -12.69 -14.21 -3.16
N ALA A 319 -12.17 -14.99 -4.11
CA ALA A 319 -12.78 -15.16 -5.43
C ALA A 319 -14.16 -15.81 -5.25
N SER A 320 -15.18 -15.26 -5.93
CA SER A 320 -16.52 -15.84 -5.90
C SER A 320 -16.58 -17.14 -6.71
N ASP A 321 -17.65 -17.92 -6.52
CA ASP A 321 -17.81 -19.20 -7.22
C ASP A 321 -18.13 -19.03 -8.71
N GLU A 322 -18.56 -17.83 -9.11
CA GLU A 322 -18.75 -17.45 -10.51
C GLU A 322 -17.45 -17.11 -11.24
N VAL A 323 -16.34 -16.83 -10.52
CA VAL A 323 -15.05 -16.60 -11.16
C VAL A 323 -14.58 -17.91 -11.81
N PRO A 324 -14.21 -17.91 -13.12
CA PRO A 324 -13.85 -19.12 -13.83
C PRO A 324 -12.76 -19.94 -13.12
N GLN A 325 -12.97 -21.26 -13.08
CA GLN A 325 -12.06 -22.19 -12.40
C GLN A 325 -10.61 -22.07 -12.90
N LYS A 326 -10.41 -21.71 -14.17
CA LYS A 326 -9.08 -21.46 -14.73
C LYS A 326 -8.33 -20.31 -14.04
N ILE A 327 -9.03 -19.21 -13.72
CA ILE A 327 -8.46 -18.08 -12.99
C ILE A 327 -8.18 -18.48 -11.54
N ARG A 328 -9.09 -19.24 -10.91
CA ARG A 328 -8.87 -19.76 -9.55
C ARG A 328 -7.65 -20.69 -9.48
N ALA A 329 -7.47 -21.56 -10.47
CA ALA A 329 -6.28 -22.41 -10.60
C ALA A 329 -5.00 -21.58 -10.85
N ALA A 330 -5.08 -20.51 -11.66
CA ALA A 330 -3.97 -19.61 -11.88
C ALA A 330 -3.52 -18.90 -10.58
N LEU A 331 -4.47 -18.50 -9.71
CA LEU A 331 -4.13 -17.93 -8.39
C LEU A 331 -3.41 -18.94 -7.49
N HIS A 332 -3.80 -20.22 -7.52
CA HIS A 332 -3.10 -21.27 -6.79
C HIS A 332 -1.66 -21.42 -7.28
N LYS A 333 -1.47 -21.55 -8.59
CA LYS A 333 -0.12 -21.62 -9.21
C LYS A 333 0.72 -20.38 -8.91
N ALA A 334 0.10 -19.20 -8.93
CA ALA A 334 0.78 -17.95 -8.61
C ALA A 334 1.27 -17.91 -7.15
N ALA A 335 0.51 -18.50 -6.21
CA ALA A 335 0.95 -18.61 -4.82
C ALA A 335 2.21 -19.48 -4.69
N GLU A 336 2.27 -20.61 -5.40
CA GLU A 336 3.46 -21.48 -5.43
C GLU A 336 4.68 -20.79 -6.06
N ILE A 337 4.50 -20.13 -7.21
CA ILE A 337 5.57 -19.36 -7.86
C ILE A 337 6.08 -18.25 -6.93
N ALA A 338 5.17 -17.55 -6.24
CA ALA A 338 5.54 -16.48 -5.32
C ALA A 338 6.38 -16.96 -4.13
N CYS A 339 6.30 -18.24 -3.75
CA CYS A 339 7.17 -18.80 -2.71
C CYS A 339 8.65 -18.75 -3.13
N GLY A 340 8.94 -18.82 -4.43
CA GLY A 340 10.28 -18.64 -4.97
C GLY A 340 10.85 -17.22 -4.81
N ASN A 341 10.05 -16.23 -4.40
CA ASN A 341 10.52 -14.88 -4.07
C ASN A 341 11.03 -14.77 -2.62
N VAL A 342 10.82 -15.80 -1.79
CA VAL A 342 11.32 -15.82 -0.41
C VAL A 342 12.83 -16.12 -0.44
N PRO A 343 13.67 -15.32 0.26
CA PRO A 343 15.10 -15.56 0.28
C PRO A 343 15.46 -16.96 0.79
N GLU A 344 16.47 -17.57 0.17
CA GLU A 344 17.03 -18.82 0.66
C GLU A 344 17.75 -18.58 2.00
N LEU A 345 17.41 -19.39 3.01
CA LEU A 345 18.02 -19.32 4.32
C LEU A 345 19.25 -20.25 4.36
N PRO A 346 20.40 -19.79 4.86
CA PRO A 346 21.61 -20.61 4.88
C PRO A 346 21.51 -21.75 5.88
N GLY A 347 21.94 -22.95 5.47
CA GLY A 347 22.05 -24.13 6.32
C GLY A 347 20.76 -24.96 6.44
N PRO A 348 20.78 -26.02 7.26
CA PRO A 348 19.59 -26.83 7.51
C PRO A 348 18.54 -26.00 8.28
N VAL A 349 17.34 -25.87 7.70
CA VAL A 349 16.23 -25.11 8.29
C VAL A 349 15.26 -26.08 8.96
N ILE A 350 14.95 -25.82 10.23
CA ILE A 350 13.83 -26.47 10.94
C ILE A 350 12.71 -25.43 11.09
N ILE A 351 11.54 -25.73 10.54
CA ILE A 351 10.37 -24.86 10.61
C ILE A 351 9.43 -25.38 11.71
N GLY A 352 9.34 -24.64 12.81
CA GLY A 352 8.34 -24.86 13.86
C GLY A 352 7.15 -23.92 13.67
N LEU A 353 6.04 -24.44 13.17
CA LEU A 353 4.80 -23.67 12.97
C LEU A 353 3.96 -23.71 14.25
N ASP A 354 3.61 -22.53 14.78
CA ASP A 354 2.66 -22.43 15.87
C ASP A 354 1.24 -22.67 15.33
N THR A 355 0.55 -23.67 15.87
CA THR A 355 -0.83 -24.02 15.52
C THR A 355 -1.78 -23.88 16.71
N SER A 356 -1.38 -23.13 17.74
CA SER A 356 -2.19 -22.88 18.93
C SER A 356 -3.44 -22.05 18.61
N GLY A 357 -4.39 -22.01 19.57
CA GLY A 357 -5.66 -21.31 19.36
C GLY A 357 -5.53 -19.82 19.01
N SER A 358 -4.47 -19.15 19.48
CA SER A 358 -4.21 -17.75 19.10
C SER A 358 -3.97 -17.62 17.59
N MET A 359 -3.38 -18.62 16.94
CA MET A 359 -3.06 -18.61 15.51
C MET A 359 -4.30 -18.80 14.60
N SER A 360 -5.44 -19.19 15.16
CA SER A 360 -6.72 -19.16 14.43
C SER A 360 -7.35 -17.77 14.31
N CYS A 361 -6.71 -16.73 14.89
CA CYS A 361 -7.19 -15.35 14.77
C CYS A 361 -7.30 -14.88 13.33
N ALA A 362 -8.25 -13.97 13.06
CA ALA A 362 -8.27 -13.25 11.80
C ALA A 362 -7.03 -12.35 11.67
N ILE A 363 -6.30 -12.43 10.55
CA ILE A 363 -5.01 -11.72 10.43
C ILE A 363 -5.14 -10.19 10.42
N THR A 364 -6.28 -9.66 9.96
CA THR A 364 -6.56 -8.21 10.02
C THR A 364 -7.45 -7.82 11.19
N GLY A 365 -7.59 -8.68 12.19
CA GLY A 365 -8.48 -8.47 13.32
C GLY A 365 -9.97 -8.55 13.00
N ASN A 366 -10.77 -8.22 14.01
CA ASN A 366 -12.22 -8.10 13.89
C ASN A 366 -12.59 -6.71 13.36
N ARG A 367 -13.24 -6.62 12.19
CA ARG A 367 -13.60 -5.34 11.54
C ARG A 367 -14.99 -4.82 11.93
N GLY A 368 -15.46 -5.11 13.14
CA GLY A 368 -16.78 -4.66 13.61
C GLY A 368 -17.93 -5.23 12.76
N ARG A 369 -18.87 -4.38 12.31
CA ARG A 369 -20.04 -4.78 11.49
C ARG A 369 -19.72 -5.23 10.05
N GLY A 370 -18.44 -5.30 9.67
CA GLY A 370 -18.00 -5.84 8.38
C GLY A 370 -17.63 -7.32 8.46
N ALA A 371 -17.66 -8.03 7.32
CA ALA A 371 -17.23 -9.42 7.23
C ALA A 371 -15.81 -9.60 7.83
N THR A 372 -15.65 -10.62 8.66
CA THR A 372 -14.35 -11.03 9.20
C THR A 372 -13.43 -11.48 8.07
N SER A 373 -12.12 -11.30 8.26
CA SER A 373 -11.14 -11.81 7.29
C SER A 373 -11.29 -13.32 7.14
N LYS A 374 -11.45 -13.81 5.91
CA LYS A 374 -11.36 -15.26 5.60
C LYS A 374 -9.96 -15.82 5.85
N MET A 375 -8.94 -14.95 5.94
CA MET A 375 -7.55 -15.30 6.25
C MET A 375 -7.32 -15.27 7.76
N ARG A 376 -6.71 -16.34 8.27
CA ARG A 376 -6.27 -16.48 9.65
C ARG A 376 -4.76 -16.20 9.78
N CYS A 377 -4.31 -16.02 11.02
CA CYS A 377 -2.93 -15.78 11.37
C CYS A 377 -2.02 -16.97 10.97
N ILE A 378 -2.53 -18.22 11.01
CA ILE A 378 -1.83 -19.42 10.54
C ILE A 378 -1.75 -19.55 9.00
N ASP A 379 -2.56 -18.80 8.25
CA ASP A 379 -2.62 -18.91 6.78
C ASP A 379 -1.55 -18.03 6.08
N VAL A 380 -0.73 -17.30 6.84
CA VAL A 380 0.29 -16.35 6.37
C VAL A 380 1.63 -16.69 6.98
#